data_AF-A0A397JNJ1-F1
#
_entry.id   AF-A0A397JNJ1-F1
#
_cell.length_a   1.000
_cell.length_b   1.000
_cell.length_c   1.000
_cell.angle_alpha   90.00
_cell.angle_beta   90.00
_cell.angle_gamma   90.00
#
_symmetry.space_group_name_H-M   'P 1'
#
loop_
_entity.id
_entity.type
_entity.pdbx_description
1 polymer ?
#
loop_
_entity_poly.entity_id
_entity_poly.type
_entity_poly.pdbx_seq_one_letter_code
_entity_poly.pdbx_strand_id
1 'polypeptide(L)'
;MSTTTQNIDQVSTEVKSSKPTWQDIEKAIVIITQTGVLYKKKKDERFMQNYKKRYTELHQAEDPDIHVLDIAKRIFPNEEKYIESKKQYQECQRLFCY
;
A
#
# COMPACT_ATOMS: atom_id res chain seq x y z
N MET A 1 -20.01 -23.18 -44.95
CA MET A 1 -20.76 -22.30 -44.03
C MET A 1 -20.36 -22.70 -42.62
N SER A 2 -19.36 -22.00 -42.09
CA SER A 2 -18.73 -22.29 -40.79
C SER A 2 -19.30 -21.35 -39.75
N THR A 3 -19.66 -21.88 -38.57
CA THR A 3 -19.81 -21.06 -37.37
C THR A 3 -19.21 -21.84 -36.21
N THR A 4 -17.97 -21.50 -35.86
CA THR A 4 -17.32 -21.94 -34.62
C THR A 4 -17.54 -20.82 -33.61
N THR A 5 -18.38 -21.07 -32.62
CA THR A 5 -18.55 -20.16 -31.47
C THR A 5 -17.27 -20.21 -30.65
N GLN A 6 -16.47 -19.15 -30.72
CA GLN A 6 -15.39 -18.91 -29.78
C GLN A 6 -16.02 -18.50 -28.45
N ASN A 7 -16.05 -19.44 -27.50
CA ASN A 7 -16.28 -19.09 -26.10
C ASN A 7 -14.99 -18.41 -25.61
N ILE A 8 -14.99 -17.08 -25.66
CA ILE A 8 -13.95 -16.29 -25.02
C ILE A 8 -14.19 -16.49 -23.53
N ASP A 9 -13.45 -17.42 -22.94
CA ASP A 9 -13.21 -17.43 -21.50
C ASP A 9 -12.65 -16.06 -21.16
N GLN A 10 -13.55 -15.19 -20.69
CA GLN A 10 -13.19 -14.00 -19.96
C GLN A 10 -12.39 -14.51 -18.78
N VAL A 11 -11.06 -14.48 -18.91
CA VAL A 11 -10.14 -14.58 -17.79
C VAL A 11 -10.42 -13.37 -16.93
N SER A 12 -11.44 -13.51 -16.08
CA SER A 12 -11.54 -12.73 -14.86
C SER A 12 -10.37 -13.19 -14.03
N THR A 13 -9.24 -12.48 -14.14
CA THR A 13 -8.25 -12.46 -13.08
C THR A 13 -8.94 -11.87 -11.86
N GLU A 14 -9.72 -12.69 -11.15
CA GLU A 14 -9.96 -12.50 -9.74
C GLU A 14 -8.57 -12.43 -9.12
N VAL A 15 -8.10 -11.20 -8.90
CA VAL A 15 -7.01 -10.96 -7.97
C VAL A 15 -7.55 -11.47 -6.65
N LYS A 16 -7.20 -12.72 -6.30
CA LYS A 16 -7.42 -13.25 -4.95
C LYS A 16 -6.76 -12.24 -4.04
N SER A 17 -7.58 -11.39 -3.42
CA SER A 17 -7.16 -10.39 -2.47
C SER A 17 -6.66 -11.15 -1.26
N SER A 18 -5.37 -11.48 -1.29
CA SER A 18 -4.66 -12.00 -0.14
C SER A 18 -4.36 -10.82 0.76
N LYS A 19 -4.48 -11.04 2.08
CA LYS A 19 -4.02 -10.04 3.04
C LYS A 19 -2.52 -9.84 2.82
N PRO A 20 -2.03 -8.59 2.72
CA PRO A 20 -0.60 -8.35 2.57
C PRO A 20 0.14 -8.93 3.76
N THR A 21 1.27 -9.57 3.50
CA THR A 21 2.20 -10.06 4.53
C THR A 21 3.07 -8.92 5.05
N TRP A 22 3.71 -9.09 6.21
CA TRP A 22 4.68 -8.09 6.68
C TRP A 22 5.81 -7.84 5.66
N GLN A 23 6.23 -8.86 4.89
CA GLN A 23 7.23 -8.69 3.83
C GLN A 23 6.73 -7.83 2.67
N ASP A 24 5.44 -7.90 2.34
CA ASP A 24 4.85 -7.03 1.31
C ASP A 24 4.87 -5.56 1.76
N ILE A 25 4.59 -5.32 3.04
CA ILE A 25 4.67 -3.99 3.65
C ILE A 25 6.12 -3.48 3.71
N GLU A 26 7.07 -4.34 4.09
CA GLU A 26 8.49 -4.02 4.09
C GLU A 26 8.96 -3.56 2.70
N LYS A 27 8.66 -4.36 1.66
CA LYS A 27 9.00 -4.04 0.27
C LYS A 27 8.42 -2.69 -0.15
N ALA A 28 7.17 -2.41 0.22
CA ALA A 28 6.55 -1.12 -0.07
C ALA A 28 7.30 0.05 0.60
N ILE A 29 7.70 -0.09 1.86
CA ILE A 29 8.49 0.94 2.58
C ILE A 29 9.83 1.18 1.87
N VAL A 30 10.52 0.12 1.45
CA VAL A 30 11.79 0.23 0.73
C VAL A 30 11.62 0.95 -0.60
N ILE A 31 10.62 0.58 -1.41
CA ILE A 31 10.34 1.20 -2.71
C ILE A 31 10.07 2.70 -2.56
N ILE A 32 9.21 3.09 -1.59
CA ILE A 32 8.90 4.50 -1.32
C ILE A 32 10.16 5.27 -0.92
N THR A 33 11.00 4.65 -0.08
CA THR A 33 12.25 5.27 0.40
C THR A 33 13.26 5.44 -0.74
N GLN A 34 13.45 4.44 -1.58
CA GLN A 34 14.34 4.52 -2.75
C GLN A 34 13.85 5.59 -3.75
N THR A 35 12.55 5.61 -4.00
CA THR A 35 11.91 6.57 -4.91
C THR A 35 12.06 8.00 -4.41
N GLY A 36 11.87 8.24 -3.11
CA GLY A 36 12.06 9.56 -2.51
C GLY A 36 13.51 10.06 -2.59
N VAL A 37 14.49 9.15 -2.47
CA VAL A 37 15.91 9.48 -2.70
C VAL A 37 16.18 9.80 -4.17
N LEU A 38 15.67 8.98 -5.10
CA LEU A 38 15.86 9.16 -6.54
C LEU A 38 15.39 10.54 -7.03
N TYR A 39 14.21 10.98 -6.57
CA TYR A 39 13.64 12.27 -6.97
C TYR A 39 14.28 13.49 -6.28
N LYS A 40 15.39 13.31 -5.53
CA LYS A 40 16.12 14.38 -4.81
C LYS A 40 15.20 15.35 -4.05
N LYS A 41 14.07 14.86 -3.55
CA LYS A 41 13.11 15.71 -2.83
C LYS A 41 13.68 16.06 -1.46
N LYS A 42 14.48 17.14 -1.40
CA LYS A 42 14.91 17.79 -0.15
C LYS A 42 13.71 18.24 0.71
N LYS A 43 12.52 18.40 0.12
CA LYS A 43 11.36 19.04 0.76
C LYS A 43 10.70 18.23 1.88
N ASP A 44 10.90 16.91 1.96
CA ASP A 44 10.21 16.10 2.96
C ASP A 44 11.16 15.15 3.70
N GLU A 45 12.24 15.69 4.26
CA GLU A 45 13.11 14.94 5.17
C GLU A 45 12.28 14.24 6.26
N ARG A 46 11.27 14.92 6.82
CA ARG A 46 10.35 14.33 7.80
C ARG A 46 9.57 13.12 7.25
N PHE A 47 9.12 13.15 6.00
CA PHE A 47 8.43 12.02 5.37
C PHE A 47 9.38 10.83 5.21
N MET A 48 10.58 11.07 4.69
CA MET A 48 11.59 10.02 4.50
C MET A 48 12.03 9.41 5.84
N GLN A 49 12.22 10.25 6.87
CA GLN A 49 12.54 9.79 8.22
C GLN A 49 11.41 8.95 8.82
N ASN A 50 10.14 9.28 8.55
CA ASN A 50 9.01 8.48 9.00
C ASN A 50 9.00 7.06 8.38
N TYR A 51 9.30 6.91 7.08
CA TYR A 51 9.41 5.58 6.47
C TYR A 51 10.60 4.78 6.99
N LYS A 52 11.77 5.42 7.18
CA LYS A 52 12.93 4.78 7.83
C LYS A 52 12.62 4.31 9.24
N LYS A 53 11.89 5.13 10.02
CA LYS A 53 11.44 4.77 11.36
C LYS A 53 10.54 3.53 11.32
N ARG A 54 9.52 3.51 10.44
CA ARG A 54 8.63 2.35 10.28
C ARG A 54 9.37 1.07 9.87
N TYR A 55 10.35 1.19 8.97
CA TYR A 55 11.22 0.07 8.60
C TYR A 55 11.96 -0.50 9.81
N THR A 56 12.54 0.38 10.63
CA THR A 56 13.28 0.01 11.83
C THR A 56 12.38 -0.64 12.87
N GLU A 57 11.22 -0.04 13.16
CA GLU A 57 10.23 -0.56 14.10
C GLU A 57 9.72 -1.95 13.67
N LEU A 58 9.50 -2.17 12.38
CA LEU A 58 9.10 -3.47 11.83
C LEU A 58 10.16 -4.56 12.06
N HIS A 59 11.45 -4.23 11.90
CA HIS A 59 12.56 -5.19 12.11
C HIS A 59 12.87 -5.44 13.58
N GLN A 60 12.50 -4.51 14.45
CA GLN A 60 12.68 -4.64 15.89
C GLN A 60 11.47 -5.30 16.58
N ALA A 61 10.37 -5.48 15.87
CA ALA A 61 9.20 -6.16 16.38
C ALA A 61 9.49 -7.64 16.66
N GLU A 62 9.03 -8.12 17.81
CA GLU A 62 9.08 -9.53 18.16
C GLU A 62 8.25 -10.37 17.17
N ASP A 63 7.09 -9.84 16.78
CA ASP A 63 6.24 -10.39 15.73
C ASP A 63 5.87 -9.29 14.72
N PRO A 64 6.50 -9.29 13.52
CA PRO A 64 6.24 -8.30 12.48
C PRO A 64 4.80 -8.30 11.95
N ASP A 65 4.13 -9.45 11.87
CA ASP A 65 2.75 -9.55 11.38
C ASP A 65 1.78 -8.92 12.39
N ILE A 66 1.95 -9.22 13.68
CA ILE A 66 1.16 -8.58 14.76
C ILE A 66 1.45 -7.08 14.81
N HIS A 67 2.71 -6.68 14.67
CA HIS A 67 3.09 -5.27 14.69
C HIS A 67 2.41 -4.46 13.57
N VAL A 68 2.40 -5.00 12.34
CA VAL A 68 1.69 -4.37 11.20
C VAL A 68 0.19 -4.26 11.50
N LEU A 69 -0.42 -5.30 12.07
CA LEU A 69 -1.82 -5.29 12.44
C LEU A 69 -2.15 -4.22 13.49
N ASP A 70 -1.31 -4.07 14.51
CA ASP A 70 -1.50 -3.09 15.58
C ASP A 70 -1.32 -1.66 15.09
N ILE A 71 -0.34 -1.42 14.20
CA ILE A 71 -0.22 -0.13 13.51
C ILE A 71 -1.47 0.15 12.68
N ALA A 72 -1.97 -0.82 11.92
CA ALA A 72 -3.15 -0.65 11.08
C ALA A 72 -4.39 -0.27 11.92
N LYS A 73 -4.61 -0.97 13.04
CA LYS A 73 -5.68 -0.63 14.00
C LYS A 73 -5.50 0.76 14.61
N ARG A 74 -4.27 1.17 14.89
CA ARG A 74 -4.00 2.51 15.44
C ARG A 74 -4.29 3.63 14.44
N ILE A 75 -3.97 3.42 13.16
CA ILE A 75 -4.20 4.40 12.09
C ILE A 75 -5.69 4.42 11.70
N PHE A 76 -6.32 3.26 11.61
CA PHE A 76 -7.72 3.07 11.23
C PHE A 76 -8.48 2.38 12.37
N PRO A 77 -8.82 3.10 13.45
CA PRO A 77 -9.41 2.50 14.65
C PRO A 77 -10.81 1.94 14.42
N ASN A 78 -11.50 2.40 13.37
CA ASN A 78 -12.81 1.92 12.98
C ASN A 78 -13.03 2.07 11.46
N GLU A 79 -14.14 1.50 10.99
CA GLU A 79 -14.52 1.52 9.57
C GLU A 79 -14.74 2.94 9.04
N GLU A 80 -15.34 3.83 9.82
CA GLU A 80 -15.60 5.21 9.42
C GLU A 80 -14.29 5.95 9.10
N LYS A 81 -13.29 5.86 9.98
CA LYS A 81 -11.97 6.46 9.78
C LYS A 81 -11.22 5.85 8.60
N TYR A 82 -11.39 4.55 8.38
CA TYR A 82 -10.85 3.89 7.20
C TYR A 82 -11.48 4.44 5.91
N ILE A 83 -12.81 4.52 5.85
CA ILE A 83 -13.55 5.04 4.69
C ILE A 83 -13.18 6.51 4.42
N GLU A 84 -13.12 7.33 5.46
CA GLU A 84 -12.72 8.75 5.36
C GLU A 84 -11.31 8.88 4.76
N SER A 85 -10.34 8.14 5.30
CA SER A 85 -8.96 8.16 4.82
C SER A 85 -8.83 7.68 3.37
N LYS A 86 -9.60 6.64 3.00
CA LYS A 86 -9.65 6.13 1.63
C LYS A 86 -10.19 7.17 0.65
N LYS A 87 -11.24 7.91 1.02
CA LYS A 87 -11.78 9.01 0.21
C LYS A 87 -10.76 10.13 0.02
N GLN A 88 -10.12 10.57 1.10
CA GLN A 88 -9.07 11.60 1.03
C GLN A 88 -7.92 11.18 0.10
N TYR A 89 -7.49 9.92 0.18
CA TYR A 89 -6.44 9.41 -0.71
C TYR A 89 -6.87 9.42 -2.18
N GLN A 90 -8.10 8.98 -2.48
CA GLN A 90 -8.66 9.00 -3.84
C GLN A 90 -8.79 10.42 -4.39
N GLU A 91 -9.21 11.38 -3.55
CA GLU A 91 -9.29 12.80 -3.92
C GLU A 91 -7.91 13.40 -4.18
N CYS A 92 -6.91 13.12 -3.33
CA CYS A 92 -5.53 13.52 -3.58
C CYS A 92 -5.01 12.94 -4.90
N GLN A 93 -5.22 11.64 -5.15
CA GLN A 93 -4.81 11.03 -6.42
C GLN A 93 -5.47 11.71 -7.62
N ARG A 94 -6.76 12.07 -7.51
CA ARG A 94 -7.49 12.79 -8.56
C ARG A 94 -6.95 14.20 -8.78
N LEU A 95 -6.55 14.91 -7.72
CA LEU A 95 -6.03 16.28 -7.80
C LEU A 95 -4.58 16.37 -8.31
N PHE A 96 -3.77 15.33 -8.12
CA PHE A 96 -2.36 15.31 -8.54
C PHE A 96 -2.09 14.59 -9.87
N CYS A 97 -3.11 14.01 -10.52
CA CYS A 97 -3.00 13.29 -11.79
C CYS A 97 -3.60 14.02 -13.01
N TYR A 98 -3.73 15.35 -12.98
CA TYR A 98 -4.07 16.16 -14.17
C TYR A 98 -2.86 16.93 -14.70
#